data_AF-A0A9P7KDA1-F1
#
_entry.id   AF-A0A9P7KDA1-F1
#
_cell.length_a   1.000
_cell.length_b   1.000
_cell.length_c   1.000
_cell.angle_alpha   90.00
_cell.angle_beta   90.00
_cell.angle_gamma   90.00
#
_symmetry.space_group_name_H-M   'P 1'
#
loop_
_entity.id
_entity.type
_entity.pdbx_description
1 polymer ?
#
loop_
_entity_poly.entity_id
_entity_poly.type
_entity_poly.pdbx_seq_one_letter_code
_entity_poly.pdbx_strand_id
1 'polypeptide(L)'
;MSLAEASEARKARLIALRKRKAGETTDDEPLIKSRNFDSVSRTHRKRDAANDIDDTIEKNVQGLAELIISEDEQRRAQELDVFNIAPKRANWDLKREHDKKLAKLERKTQEAIHTLIRESLEILLENVCNNRMQANDSLPSKESPTI
;
A
#
# COMPACT_ATOMS: atom_id res chain seq x y z
N MET A 1 -37.67 55.10 -53.98
CA MET A 1 -36.98 55.67 -52.82
C MET A 1 -36.08 56.79 -53.32
N SER A 2 -36.31 58.01 -52.85
CA SER A 2 -35.52 59.18 -53.26
C SER A 2 -34.16 59.17 -52.55
N LEU A 3 -33.14 59.73 -53.20
CA LEU A 3 -31.80 59.87 -52.63
C LEU A 3 -31.82 60.77 -51.37
N ALA A 4 -32.76 61.72 -51.32
CA ALA A 4 -33.00 62.59 -50.17
C ALA A 4 -33.53 61.80 -48.96
N GLU A 5 -34.52 60.93 -49.19
CA GLU A 5 -35.17 60.09 -48.18
C GLU A 5 -34.18 59.10 -47.54
N ALA A 6 -33.30 58.48 -48.34
CA ALA A 6 -32.24 57.61 -47.84
C ALA A 6 -31.19 58.37 -46.99
N SER A 7 -30.88 59.61 -47.37
CA SER A 7 -29.98 60.49 -46.61
C SER A 7 -30.59 60.89 -45.26
N GLU A 8 -31.88 61.24 -45.23
CA GLU A 8 -32.61 61.59 -44.01
C GLU A 8 -32.72 60.39 -43.06
N ALA A 9 -33.04 59.19 -43.56
CA ALA A 9 -33.05 57.97 -42.76
C ALA A 9 -31.67 57.66 -42.15
N ARG A 10 -30.58 57.87 -42.90
CA ARG A 10 -29.21 57.70 -42.37
C ARG A 10 -28.88 58.76 -41.33
N LYS A 11 -29.26 60.02 -41.54
CA LYS A 11 -29.07 61.10 -40.57
C LYS A 11 -29.82 60.81 -39.28
N ALA A 12 -31.08 60.38 -39.35
CA ALA A 12 -31.89 60.00 -38.19
C ALA A 12 -31.25 58.85 -37.39
N ARG A 13 -30.78 57.80 -38.07
CA ARG A 13 -30.05 56.68 -37.44
C ARG A 13 -28.76 57.14 -36.74
N LEU A 14 -27.98 58.02 -37.38
CA LEU A 14 -26.74 58.53 -36.79
C LEU A 14 -26.99 59.45 -35.60
N ILE A 15 -28.07 60.24 -35.63
CA ILE A 15 -28.50 61.09 -34.52
C ILE A 15 -28.94 60.22 -33.34
N ALA A 16 -29.73 59.16 -33.57
CA ALA A 16 -30.13 58.20 -32.54
C ALA A 16 -28.91 57.53 -31.89
N LEU A 17 -27.93 57.09 -32.68
CA LEU A 17 -26.67 56.53 -32.17
C LEU A 17 -25.84 57.54 -31.37
N ARG A 18 -25.82 58.82 -31.76
CA ARG A 18 -25.13 59.89 -31.03
C ARG A 18 -25.81 60.21 -29.70
N LYS A 19 -27.14 60.30 -29.68
CA LYS A 19 -27.93 60.49 -28.44
C LYS A 19 -27.74 59.34 -27.47
N ARG A 20 -27.77 58.10 -27.97
CA ARG A 20 -27.44 56.89 -27.18
C ARG A 20 -26.02 56.93 -26.61
N LYS A 21 -25.04 57.40 -27.38
CA LYS A 21 -23.65 57.55 -26.91
C LYS A 21 -23.51 58.65 -25.84
N ALA A 22 -24.33 59.70 -25.91
CA ALA A 22 -24.36 60.78 -24.93
C ALA A 22 -25.13 60.43 -23.63
N GLY A 23 -25.73 59.24 -23.55
CA GLY A 23 -26.47 58.77 -22.36
C GLY A 23 -27.91 59.29 -22.26
N GLU A 24 -28.40 60.00 -23.28
CA GLU A 24 -29.78 60.46 -23.36
C GLU A 24 -30.61 59.39 -24.09
N THR A 25 -30.96 58.33 -23.36
CA THR A 25 -31.79 57.23 -23.86
C THR A 25 -33.17 57.28 -23.21
N THR A 26 -34.21 57.46 -24.02
CA THR A 26 -35.61 57.15 -23.64
C THR A 26 -35.74 55.63 -23.49
N ASP A 27 -36.42 55.17 -22.44
CA ASP A 27 -36.39 53.78 -21.93
C ASP A 27 -36.91 52.69 -22.89
N ASP A 28 -37.44 53.04 -24.06
CA ASP A 28 -38.13 52.12 -24.98
C ASP A 28 -37.27 51.46 -26.07
N GLU A 29 -35.95 51.72 -26.15
CA GLU A 29 -35.07 51.10 -27.16
C GLU A 29 -34.06 50.08 -26.60
N PRO A 30 -33.86 48.92 -27.27
CA PRO A 30 -32.94 47.89 -26.78
C PRO A 30 -31.48 48.38 -26.81
N LEU A 31 -30.87 48.47 -25.62
CA LEU A 31 -29.45 48.79 -25.48
C LEU A 31 -28.58 47.72 -26.17
N ILE A 32 -27.85 48.12 -27.21
CA ILE A 32 -26.84 47.27 -27.86
C ILE A 32 -25.66 47.12 -26.90
N LYS A 33 -25.65 46.02 -26.13
CA LYS A 33 -24.52 45.63 -25.27
C LYS A 33 -23.37 45.15 -26.14
N SER A 34 -22.20 45.78 -26.04
CA SER A 34 -20.97 45.26 -26.64
C SER A 34 -20.55 44.01 -25.88
N ARG A 35 -20.55 42.84 -26.55
CA ARG A 35 -20.31 41.55 -25.90
C ARG A 35 -18.93 41.53 -25.19
N ASN A 36 -17.87 41.89 -25.92
CA ASN A 36 -16.49 41.77 -25.44
C ASN A 36 -15.67 43.07 -25.56
N PHE A 37 -16.29 44.21 -25.89
CA PHE A 37 -15.57 45.48 -26.08
C PHE A 37 -15.75 46.38 -24.87
N ASP A 38 -14.66 46.94 -24.37
CA ASP A 38 -14.66 47.96 -23.33
C ASP A 38 -14.62 49.36 -23.98
N SER A 39 -15.62 50.17 -23.66
CA SER A 39 -15.77 51.52 -24.21
C SER A 39 -14.73 52.50 -23.69
N VAL A 40 -14.15 52.24 -22.51
CA VAL A 40 -13.17 53.13 -21.87
C VAL A 40 -11.77 52.85 -22.42
N SER A 41 -11.33 51.58 -22.39
CA SER A 41 -10.01 51.21 -22.91
C SER A 41 -9.97 51.05 -24.43
N ARG A 42 -11.12 51.05 -25.11
CA ARG A 42 -11.25 50.81 -26.57
C ARG A 42 -10.59 49.49 -27.01
N THR A 43 -10.46 48.53 -26.09
CA THR A 43 -9.89 47.21 -26.33
C THR A 43 -10.89 46.12 -25.96
N HIS A 44 -10.48 44.85 -26.10
CA HIS A 44 -11.27 43.74 -25.61
C HIS A 44 -11.30 43.76 -24.07
N ARG A 45 -12.46 43.45 -23.49
CA ARG A 45 -12.61 43.21 -22.06
C ARG A 45 -11.70 42.05 -21.67
N LYS A 46 -10.67 42.34 -20.88
CA LYS A 46 -9.84 41.31 -20.23
C LYS A 46 -10.57 40.84 -18.98
N ARG A 47 -10.47 39.55 -18.69
CA ARG A 47 -10.98 39.01 -17.43
C ARG A 47 -10.10 39.55 -16.30
N ASP A 48 -10.70 40.13 -15.27
CA ASP A 48 -9.95 40.58 -14.11
C ASP A 48 -9.22 39.39 -13.49
N ALA A 49 -7.91 39.54 -13.23
CA ALA A 49 -7.09 38.50 -12.60
C ALA A 49 -7.59 38.13 -11.20
N ALA A 50 -8.50 38.92 -10.61
CA ALA A 50 -9.17 38.62 -9.35
C ALA A 50 -10.25 37.52 -9.48
N ASN A 51 -10.77 37.26 -10.69
CA ASN A 51 -11.64 36.12 -10.97
C ASN A 51 -10.79 34.92 -11.41
N ASP A 52 -9.76 34.64 -10.63
CA ASP A 52 -8.95 33.44 -10.83
C ASP A 52 -9.83 32.26 -10.46
N ILE A 53 -9.99 31.32 -11.39
CA ILE A 53 -10.88 30.18 -11.19
C ILE A 53 -10.16 29.26 -10.19
N ASP A 54 -10.67 29.19 -8.96
CA ASP A 54 -10.03 28.45 -7.88
C ASP A 54 -9.96 26.93 -8.15
N ASP A 55 -10.87 26.42 -8.98
CA ASP A 55 -10.95 25.01 -9.35
C ASP A 55 -10.13 24.68 -10.62
N THR A 56 -8.84 25.03 -10.65
CA THR A 56 -7.93 24.62 -11.74
C THR A 56 -7.12 23.39 -11.32
N ILE A 57 -6.93 22.42 -12.22
CA ILE A 57 -6.13 21.20 -11.97
C ILE A 57 -4.73 21.54 -11.44
N GLU A 58 -4.12 22.59 -11.98
CA GLU A 58 -2.78 23.05 -11.57
C GLU A 58 -2.73 23.44 -10.08
N LYS A 59 -3.77 24.11 -9.56
CA LYS A 59 -3.88 24.47 -8.13
C LYS A 59 -4.05 23.22 -7.26
N ASN A 60 -4.79 22.22 -7.75
CA ASN A 60 -5.02 20.96 -7.04
C ASN A 60 -3.77 20.07 -6.99
N VAL A 61 -2.91 20.16 -8.00
CA VAL A 61 -1.68 19.36 -8.12
C VAL A 61 -0.49 20.05 -7.46
N GLN A 62 -0.57 21.38 -7.25
CA GLN A 62 0.45 22.16 -6.57
C GLN A 62 0.71 21.61 -5.16
N GLY A 63 1.97 21.22 -4.89
CA GLY A 63 2.40 20.69 -3.59
C GLY A 63 2.23 19.17 -3.40
N LEU A 64 1.49 18.46 -4.26
CA LEU A 64 1.42 16.99 -4.19
C LEU A 64 2.80 16.34 -4.43
N ALA A 65 3.61 16.93 -5.30
CA ALA A 65 4.95 16.44 -5.57
C ALA A 65 5.85 16.48 -4.33
N GLU A 66 5.84 17.59 -3.59
CA GLU A 66 6.60 17.72 -2.33
C GLU A 66 6.11 16.76 -1.26
N LEU A 67 4.79 16.57 -1.14
CA LEU A 67 4.21 15.59 -0.22
C LEU A 67 4.69 14.17 -0.54
N ILE A 68 4.63 13.76 -1.81
CA ILE A 68 5.08 12.43 -2.26
C ILE A 68 6.57 12.23 -1.95
N ILE A 69 7.40 13.24 -2.20
CA ILE A 69 8.84 13.17 -1.93
C ILE A 69 9.10 13.01 -0.42
N SER A 70 8.43 13.82 0.41
CA SER A 70 8.57 13.74 1.86
C SER A 70 8.10 12.42 2.45
N GLU A 71 7.01 11.85 1.92
CA GLU A 71 6.48 10.56 2.37
C GLU A 71 7.39 9.39 1.93
N ASP A 72 7.99 9.48 0.74
CA ASP A 72 8.97 8.47 0.30
C ASP A 72 10.27 8.55 1.10
N GLU A 73 10.72 9.75 1.48
CA GLU A 73 11.85 9.92 2.42
C GLU A 73 11.55 9.33 3.81
N GLN A 74 10.35 9.56 4.34
CA GLN A 74 9.91 8.94 5.60
C GLN A 74 9.85 7.42 5.50
N ARG A 75 9.31 6.87 4.40
CA ARG A 75 9.26 5.42 4.15
C ARG A 75 10.65 4.80 4.04
N ARG A 76 11.61 5.50 3.45
CA ARG A 76 13.02 5.05 3.37
C ARG A 76 13.75 5.17 4.71
N ALA A 77 13.37 6.14 5.54
CA ALA A 77 13.92 6.33 6.88
C ALA A 77 13.34 5.34 7.90
N GLN A 78 12.12 4.83 7.67
CA GLN A 78 11.58 3.70 8.41
C GLN A 78 12.53 2.50 8.23
N GLU A 79 13.04 1.98 9.34
CA GLU A 79 13.99 0.86 9.36
C GLU A 79 13.47 -0.29 8.48
N LEU A 80 14.21 -0.59 7.41
CA LEU A 80 13.94 -1.70 6.51
C LEU A 80 13.90 -2.99 7.33
N ASP A 81 12.71 -3.56 7.49
CA ASP A 81 12.51 -4.83 8.17
C ASP A 81 13.23 -5.96 7.41
N VAL A 82 14.42 -6.29 7.91
CA VAL A 82 15.34 -7.31 7.35
C VAL A 82 14.66 -8.67 7.27
N PHE A 83 13.65 -8.95 8.09
CA PHE A 83 12.90 -10.20 8.07
C PHE A 83 11.96 -10.33 6.86
N ASN A 84 11.49 -9.21 6.30
CA ASN A 84 10.66 -9.19 5.10
C ASN A 84 11.48 -9.25 3.79
N ILE A 85 12.76 -8.83 3.84
CA ILE A 85 13.71 -8.89 2.71
C ILE A 85 14.28 -10.30 2.52
N ALA A 86 14.31 -11.12 3.57
CA ALA A 86 14.80 -12.49 3.47
C ALA A 86 13.97 -13.30 2.45
N PRO A 87 14.62 -14.07 1.56
CA PRO A 87 13.91 -14.89 0.60
C PRO A 87 13.00 -15.90 1.30
N LYS A 88 11.69 -15.78 1.08
CA LYS A 88 10.63 -16.61 1.72
C LYS A 88 10.76 -18.12 1.46
N ARG A 89 11.53 -18.52 0.45
CA ARG A 89 11.77 -19.92 0.11
C ARG A 89 13.23 -20.27 0.40
N ALA A 90 13.43 -21.28 1.24
CA ALA A 90 14.71 -21.94 1.38
C ALA A 90 15.26 -22.27 -0.01
N ASN A 91 16.47 -21.82 -0.29
CA ASN A 91 17.20 -22.29 -1.45
C ASN A 91 17.31 -23.83 -1.33
N TRP A 92 17.20 -24.53 -2.45
CA TRP A 92 17.46 -25.98 -2.57
C TRP A 92 18.77 -26.41 -1.89
N ASP A 93 19.69 -25.46 -1.73
CA ASP A 93 20.94 -25.58 -0.99
C ASP A 93 20.74 -25.81 0.52
N LEU A 94 19.85 -25.08 1.20
CA LEU A 94 19.61 -25.27 2.64
C LEU A 94 19.15 -26.69 2.96
N LYS A 95 18.24 -27.23 2.13
CA LYS A 95 17.79 -28.62 2.28
C LYS A 95 18.96 -29.59 2.11
N ARG A 96 19.77 -29.41 1.06
CA ARG A 96 20.94 -30.27 0.79
C ARG A 96 22.01 -30.18 1.88
N GLU A 97 22.27 -28.98 2.42
CA GLU A 97 23.22 -28.78 3.51
C GLU A 97 22.74 -29.41 4.82
N HIS A 98 21.44 -29.29 5.13
CA HIS A 98 20.84 -29.96 6.28
C HIS A 98 20.84 -31.47 6.12
N ASP A 99 20.46 -31.99 4.95
CA ASP A 99 20.46 -33.43 4.67
C ASP A 99 21.87 -34.03 4.84
N LYS A 100 22.92 -33.31 4.42
CA LYS A 100 24.32 -33.74 4.63
C LYS A 100 24.72 -33.79 6.11
N LYS A 101 24.23 -32.86 6.93
CA LYS A 101 24.48 -32.85 8.39
C LYS A 101 23.67 -33.95 9.09
N LEU A 102 22.41 -34.11 8.73
CA LEU A 102 21.52 -35.16 9.25
C LEU A 102 22.06 -36.55 8.91
N ALA A 103 22.54 -36.80 7.70
CA ALA A 103 23.11 -38.09 7.33
C ALA A 103 24.31 -38.51 8.21
N LYS A 104 25.16 -37.55 8.62
CA LYS A 104 26.26 -37.83 9.56
C LYS A 104 25.77 -38.10 10.98
N LEU A 105 24.71 -37.40 11.39
CA LEU A 105 24.13 -37.54 12.72
C LEU A 105 23.37 -38.86 12.84
N GLU A 106 22.57 -39.22 11.83
CA GLU A 106 21.75 -40.43 11.78
C GLU A 106 22.56 -41.69 12.04
N ARG A 107 23.76 -41.79 11.44
CA ARG A 107 24.65 -42.92 11.69
C ARG A 107 25.04 -43.03 13.17
N LYS A 108 25.38 -41.91 13.82
CA LYS A 108 25.73 -41.89 15.25
C LYS A 108 24.53 -42.16 16.13
N THR A 109 23.35 -41.65 15.76
CA THR A 109 22.10 -41.92 16.46
C THR A 109 21.78 -43.40 16.41
N GLN A 110 21.93 -44.05 15.24
CA GLN A 110 21.71 -45.48 15.10
C GLN A 110 22.72 -46.30 15.90
N GLU A 111 24.00 -45.93 15.89
CA GLU A 111 25.03 -46.53 16.75
C GLU A 111 24.66 -46.42 18.24
N ALA A 112 24.20 -45.25 18.70
CA ALA A 112 23.75 -45.03 20.07
C ALA A 112 22.47 -45.82 20.41
N ILE A 113 21.53 -45.93 19.47
CA ILE A 113 20.33 -46.78 19.64
C ILE A 113 20.76 -48.24 19.82
N HIS A 114 21.70 -48.74 19.02
CA HIS A 114 22.21 -50.10 19.15
C HIS A 114 22.90 -50.35 20.49
N THR A 115 23.68 -49.40 21.01
CA THR A 115 24.33 -49.54 22.33
C THR A 115 23.29 -49.54 23.44
N LEU A 116 22.33 -48.61 23.41
CA LEU A 116 21.27 -48.53 24.41
C LEU A 116 20.40 -49.79 24.44
N ILE A 117 20.08 -50.37 23.28
CA ILE A 117 19.35 -51.64 23.21
C ILE A 117 20.16 -52.77 23.84
N ARG A 118 21.48 -52.84 23.58
CA ARG A 118 22.34 -53.86 24.17
C ARG A 118 22.38 -53.75 25.69
N GLU A 119 22.65 -52.56 26.20
CA GLU A 119 22.67 -52.27 27.64
C GLU A 119 21.31 -52.60 28.28
N SER A 120 20.22 -52.21 27.62
CA SER A 120 18.86 -52.49 28.10
C SER A 120 18.57 -54.00 28.18
N LEU A 121 19.03 -54.79 27.21
CA LEU A 121 18.86 -56.24 27.23
C LEU A 121 19.73 -56.90 28.30
N GLU A 122 20.97 -56.46 28.49
CA GLU A 122 21.87 -56.97 29.54
C GLU A 122 21.28 -56.72 30.93
N ILE A 123 20.83 -55.49 31.20
CA ILE A 123 20.17 -55.12 32.46
C ILE A 123 18.89 -55.94 32.66
N LEU A 124 18.08 -56.11 31.62
CA LEU A 124 16.85 -56.92 31.70
C LEU A 124 17.17 -58.37 32.03
N LEU A 125 18.18 -58.97 31.38
CA LEU A 125 18.60 -60.34 31.66
C LEU A 125 19.14 -60.49 33.08
N GLU A 126 19.95 -59.55 33.56
CA GLU A 126 20.47 -59.54 34.93
C GLU A 126 19.33 -59.43 35.95
N ASN A 127 18.35 -58.55 35.71
CA ASN A 127 17.16 -58.43 36.54
C ASN A 127 16.30 -59.70 36.54
N VAL A 128 16.12 -60.35 35.39
CA VAL A 128 15.37 -61.62 35.29
C VAL A 128 16.10 -62.74 36.04
N CYS A 129 17.43 -62.82 35.92
CA CYS A 129 18.25 -63.78 36.67
C CYS A 129 18.17 -63.54 38.18
N ASN A 130 18.30 -62.28 38.62
CA ASN A 130 18.20 -61.90 40.03
C ASN A 130 16.80 -62.18 40.62
N ASN A 131 15.74 -61.87 39.87
CA ASN A 131 14.36 -62.15 40.29
C ASN A 131 14.08 -63.65 40.38
N ARG A 132 14.59 -64.44 39.42
CA ARG A 132 14.49 -65.92 39.48
C ARG A 132 15.24 -66.51 40.67
N MET A 133 16.39 -65.95 41.05
CA MET A 133 17.16 -66.42 42.20
C MET A 133 16.44 -66.12 43.52
N GLN A 134 15.88 -64.91 43.68
CA GLN A 134 15.07 -64.55 44.84
C GLN A 134 13.78 -65.39 44.96
N ALA A 135 13.16 -65.76 43.84
CA ALA A 135 11.98 -66.64 43.83
C ALA A 135 12.28 -68.07 44.30
N ASN A 136 13.51 -68.57 44.09
CA ASN A 136 13.92 -69.90 44.56
C ASN A 136 14.31 -69.91 46.04
N ASP A 137 14.94 -68.83 46.53
CA ASP A 137 15.33 -68.70 47.94
C ASP A 137 14.12 -68.41 48.87
N SER A 138 13.02 -67.88 48.32
CA SER A 138 11.80 -67.56 49.08
C SER A 138 10.78 -68.71 49.16
N LEU A 139 11.06 -69.90 48.63
CA LEU A 139 10.18 -71.07 48.81
C LEU A 139 10.34 -71.60 50.25
N PRO A 140 9.33 -71.47 51.13
CA PRO A 140 9.45 -72.00 52.48
C PRO A 140 9.55 -73.52 52.40
N SER A 141 10.64 -74.08 52.96
CA SER A 141 10.76 -75.50 53.23
C SER A 141 9.51 -75.94 53.96
N LYS A 142 8.67 -76.74 53.30
CA LYS A 142 7.47 -77.31 53.94
C LYS A 142 7.94 -78.22 55.05
N GLU A 143 7.90 -77.73 56.29
CA GLU A 143 7.98 -78.56 57.47
C GLU A 143 6.78 -79.51 57.42
N SER A 144 7.07 -80.79 57.18
CA SER A 144 6.11 -81.87 57.19
C SER A 144 5.48 -82.03 58.57
N PRO A 145 4.14 -82.18 58.69
CA PRO A 145 3.47 -82.41 59.96
C PRO A 145 3.90 -83.74 60.58
N THR A 146 4.48 -83.68 61.79
CA THR A 146 4.76 -84.86 62.61
C THR A 146 3.45 -85.40 63.19
N ILE A 147 3.29 -86.72 63.10
CA ILE A 147 2.18 -87.57 63.57
C ILE A 147 1.86 -87.34 65.05
#